data_AF-A0A397FG04-F1
#
_entry.id   AF-A0A397FG04-F1
#
_cell.length_a   1.000
_cell.length_b   1.000
_cell.length_c   1.000
_cell.angle_alpha   90.00
_cell.angle_beta   90.00
_cell.angle_gamma   90.00
#
_symmetry.space_group_name_H-M   'P 1'
#
loop_
_entity.id
_entity.type
_entity.pdbx_description
1 polymer ?
#
loop_
_entity_poly.entity_id
_entity_poly.type
_entity_poly.pdbx_seq_one_letter_code
_entity_poly.pdbx_strand_id
1 'polypeptide(L)'
;MCSGNGQAVKEKLVDDCVHVLSNYRKHCATNSSSGQLILPESLKLLPLYTLATLKSRALRNNLTGQQARGLIDVRADERVMLLHLLNSFPVEHAVSAVYPKMYALHDLTEE
;
A
#
# COMPACT_ATOMS: atom_id res chain seq x y z
N MET A 1 10.09 -16.55 -16.45
CA MET A 1 9.01 -16.50 -15.44
C MET A 1 9.57 -15.78 -14.22
N CYS A 2 9.30 -14.52 -13.85
CA CYS A 2 8.41 -13.48 -14.34
C CYS A 2 9.27 -12.21 -14.48
N SER A 3 9.57 -11.77 -15.70
CA SER A 3 10.14 -10.44 -15.93
C SER A 3 8.98 -9.46 -16.07
N GLY A 4 8.21 -9.30 -14.99
CA GLY A 4 7.27 -8.21 -14.84
C GLY A 4 8.03 -7.12 -14.08
N ASN A 5 8.33 -6.01 -14.74
CA ASN A 5 8.98 -4.87 -14.11
C ASN A 5 8.19 -4.47 -12.85
N GLY A 6 8.71 -4.75 -11.65
CA GLY A 6 8.02 -4.43 -10.39
C GLY A 6 7.65 -2.94 -10.27
N GLN A 7 8.35 -2.09 -11.03
CA GLN A 7 8.03 -0.68 -11.20
C GLN A 7 6.72 -0.46 -11.96
N ALA A 8 6.46 -1.19 -13.05
CA ALA A 8 5.22 -1.07 -13.81
C ALA A 8 3.98 -1.47 -12.99
N VAL A 9 4.12 -2.46 -12.10
CA VAL A 9 3.04 -2.84 -11.17
C VAL A 9 2.76 -1.71 -10.18
N LYS A 10 3.80 -1.05 -9.68
CA LYS A 10 3.65 0.10 -8.76
C LYS A 10 2.98 1.28 -9.44
N GLU A 11 3.42 1.63 -10.64
CA GLU A 11 2.84 2.71 -11.44
C GLU A 11 1.36 2.44 -11.70
N LYS A 12 1.02 1.22 -12.12
CA LYS A 12 -0.38 0.84 -12.34
C LYS A 12 -1.24 1.00 -11.08
N LEU A 13 -0.76 0.56 -9.91
CA LEU A 13 -1.50 0.71 -8.65
C LEU A 13 -1.72 2.18 -8.26
N VAL A 14 -0.73 3.04 -8.54
CA VAL A 14 -0.85 4.48 -8.33
C VAL A 14 -1.86 5.08 -9.30
N ASP A 15 -1.77 4.74 -10.58
CA ASP A 15 -2.67 5.24 -11.62
C ASP A 15 -4.11 4.82 -11.35
N ASP A 16 -4.35 3.57 -10.97
CA ASP A 16 -5.68 3.07 -10.59
C ASP A 16 -6.25 3.86 -9.40
N CYS A 17 -5.42 4.13 -8.38
CA CYS A 17 -5.82 4.94 -7.23
C CYS A 17 -6.16 6.40 -7.63
N VAL A 18 -5.31 7.03 -8.46
CA VAL A 18 -5.53 8.39 -8.95
C VAL A 18 -6.78 8.47 -9.82
N HIS A 19 -7.02 7.46 -10.65
CA HIS A 19 -8.17 7.38 -11.55
C HIS A 19 -9.48 7.31 -10.76
N VAL A 20 -9.55 6.47 -9.73
CA VAL A 20 -10.72 6.39 -8.84
C VAL A 20 -11.03 7.73 -8.17
N LEU A 21 -10.03 8.39 -7.59
CA LEU A 21 -10.21 9.68 -6.91
C LEU A 21 -10.55 10.82 -7.87
N SER A 22 -9.92 10.84 -9.04
CA SER A 22 -10.18 11.84 -10.07
C SER A 22 -11.59 11.73 -10.62
N ASN A 23 -12.08 10.50 -10.83
CA ASN A 23 -13.46 10.27 -11.27
C ASN A 23 -14.47 10.69 -10.20
N TYR A 24 -14.19 10.40 -8.93
CA TYR A 24 -15.04 10.89 -7.83
C TYR A 24 -15.11 12.42 -7.81
N ARG A 25 -13.97 13.09 -7.95
CA ARG A 25 -13.93 14.56 -7.99
C ARG A 25 -14.75 15.13 -9.16
N LYS A 26 -14.62 14.54 -10.35
CA LYS A 26 -15.27 15.03 -11.57
C LYS A 26 -16.79 14.85 -11.57
N HIS A 27 -17.30 13.75 -11.01
CA HIS A 27 -18.69 13.36 -11.17
C HIS A 27 -19.53 13.45 -9.89
N CYS A 28 -18.90 13.40 -8.71
CA CYS A 28 -19.61 13.29 -7.42
C CYS A 28 -19.29 14.41 -6.43
N ALA A 29 -18.12 15.04 -6.52
CA ALA A 29 -17.75 16.11 -5.61
C ALA A 29 -18.43 17.44 -5.99
N THR A 30 -18.96 18.14 -4.99
CA THR A 30 -19.43 19.53 -5.16
C THR A 30 -18.23 20.46 -5.41
N ASN A 31 -18.48 21.63 -6.02
CA ASN A 31 -17.47 22.65 -6.31
C ASN A 31 -16.51 22.85 -5.14
N SER A 32 -15.28 22.37 -5.33
CA SER A 32 -14.22 22.34 -4.33
C SER A 32 -12.96 22.94 -4.94
N SER A 33 -12.18 23.62 -4.11
CA SER A 33 -10.96 24.30 -4.56
C SER A 33 -9.98 23.31 -5.18
N SER A 34 -9.28 23.71 -6.24
CA SER A 34 -8.29 22.88 -6.95
C SER A 34 -7.15 22.40 -6.07
N GLY A 35 -6.85 23.11 -4.97
CA GLY A 35 -5.81 22.74 -4.01
C GLY A 35 -6.22 21.68 -2.98
N GLN A 36 -7.49 21.25 -2.95
CA GLN A 36 -7.98 20.27 -1.99
C GLN A 36 -8.00 18.86 -2.59
N LEU A 37 -7.50 17.87 -1.85
CA LEU A 37 -7.72 16.46 -2.18
C LEU A 37 -9.09 16.05 -1.63
N ILE A 38 -10.04 15.75 -2.52
CA ILE A 38 -11.40 15.35 -2.14
C ILE A 38 -11.52 13.83 -2.19
N LEU A 39 -11.98 13.25 -1.09
CA LEU A 39 -12.22 11.81 -0.96
C LEU A 39 -13.64 11.57 -0.42
N PRO A 40 -14.36 10.54 -0.91
CA PRO A 40 -15.52 10.03 -0.20
C PRO A 40 -15.09 9.34 1.09
N GLU A 41 -15.98 9.30 2.08
CA GLU A 41 -15.71 8.65 3.36
C GLU A 41 -15.31 7.18 3.19
N SER A 42 -15.96 6.48 2.25
CA SER A 42 -15.69 5.07 1.95
C SER A 42 -14.30 4.80 1.37
N LEU A 43 -13.64 5.80 0.77
CA LEU A 43 -12.32 5.65 0.13
C LEU A 43 -11.21 6.42 0.84
N LYS A 44 -11.46 6.99 2.03
CA LYS A 44 -10.44 7.77 2.77
C LYS A 44 -9.16 6.96 3.07
N LEU A 45 -9.28 5.64 3.17
CA LEU A 45 -8.16 4.73 3.45
C LEU A 45 -7.51 4.16 2.18
N LEU A 46 -8.13 4.32 1.01
CA LEU A 46 -7.63 3.75 -0.24
C LEU A 46 -6.19 4.21 -0.55
N PRO A 47 -5.85 5.52 -0.52
CA PRO A 47 -4.48 5.95 -0.79
C PRO A 47 -3.47 5.45 0.25
N LEU A 48 -3.90 5.34 1.51
CA LEU A 48 -3.06 4.84 2.60
C LEU A 48 -2.70 3.37 2.39
N TYR A 49 -3.68 2.54 2.06
CA TYR A 49 -3.46 1.11 1.80
C TYR A 49 -2.70 0.87 0.50
N THR A 50 -2.95 1.66 -0.55
CA THR A 50 -2.13 1.64 -1.77
C THR A 50 -0.67 1.94 -1.43
N LEU A 51 -0.38 3.02 -0.69
CA LEU A 51 0.98 3.38 -0.30
C LEU A 51 1.66 2.30 0.54
N ALA A 52 0.94 1.74 1.52
CA ALA A 52 1.45 0.67 2.37
C ALA A 52 1.77 -0.58 1.54
N THR A 53 0.93 -0.93 0.57
CA THR A 53 1.14 -2.04 -0.37
C THR A 53 2.40 -1.83 -1.20
N LEU A 54 2.61 -0.62 -1.75
CA LEU A 54 3.80 -0.24 -2.52
C LEU A 54 5.09 -0.34 -1.70
N LYS A 55 5.01 -0.05 -0.39
CA LYS A 55 6.13 -0.12 0.55
C LYS A 55 6.36 -1.51 1.13
N SER A 56 5.42 -2.44 0.97
CA SER A 56 5.52 -3.81 1.47
C SER A 56 6.72 -4.56 0.87
N ARG A 57 7.22 -5.56 1.59
CA ARG A 57 8.34 -6.41 1.13
C ARG A 57 7.97 -7.24 -0.11
N ALA A 58 6.67 -7.45 -0.36
CA ALA A 58 6.18 -8.16 -1.54
C ALA A 58 6.45 -7.40 -2.84
N LEU A 59 6.29 -6.07 -2.85
CA LEU A 59 6.44 -5.23 -4.04
C LEU A 59 7.68 -4.33 -4.02
N ARG A 60 8.36 -4.16 -2.88
CA ARG A 60 9.58 -3.34 -2.81
C ARG A 60 10.70 -3.95 -3.67
N ASN A 61 11.37 -3.08 -4.42
CA ASN A 61 12.53 -3.47 -5.23
C ASN A 61 13.76 -3.55 -4.32
N ASN A 62 14.57 -4.58 -4.51
CA ASN A 62 15.89 -4.66 -3.89
C ASN A 62 16.79 -3.58 -4.49
N LEU A 63 17.68 -3.00 -3.69
CA LEU A 63 18.59 -1.96 -4.18
C LEU A 63 19.81 -2.63 -4.80
N THR A 64 20.03 -2.43 -6.10
CA THR A 64 21.27 -2.86 -6.76
C THR A 64 22.35 -1.80 -6.51
N GLY A 65 23.13 -1.92 -5.43
CA GLY A 65 24.25 -0.99 -5.14
C GLY A 65 24.47 -0.68 -3.66
N GLN A 66 24.93 0.54 -3.36
CA GLN A 66 25.13 1.02 -1.98
C GLN A 66 23.84 0.83 -1.16
N GLN A 67 23.89 -0.08 -0.20
CA GLN A 67 22.80 -0.28 0.72
C GLN A 67 22.61 1.01 1.53
N ALA A 68 21.48 1.69 1.33
CA ALA A 68 21.03 2.70 2.27
C ALA A 68 20.95 2.02 3.64
N ARG A 69 21.71 2.53 4.63
CA ARG A 69 21.82 1.91 5.97
C ARG A 69 20.42 1.60 6.52
N GLY A 70 20.18 0.32 6.83
CA GLY A 70 18.93 -0.16 7.42
C GLY A 70 17.92 -0.77 6.43
N LEU A 71 18.22 -0.85 5.13
CA LEU A 71 17.37 -1.52 4.15
C LEU A 71 17.92 -2.91 3.81
N ILE A 72 17.27 -3.96 4.34
CA ILE A 72 17.61 -5.35 4.03
C ILE A 72 16.91 -5.73 2.72
N ASP A 73 17.68 -6.23 1.76
CA ASP A 73 17.13 -6.81 0.54
C ASP A 73 16.18 -7.97 0.88
N VAL A 74 15.00 -7.95 0.26
CA VAL A 74 14.01 -9.01 0.47
C VAL A 74 14.48 -10.24 -0.28
N ARG A 75 14.66 -11.33 0.46
CA ARG A 75 15.05 -12.63 -0.10
C ARG A 75 13.95 -13.15 -1.04
N ALA A 76 14.34 -13.93 -2.04
CA ALA A 76 13.40 -14.37 -3.08
C ALA A 76 12.29 -15.28 -2.54
N ASP A 77 12.64 -16.22 -1.66
CA ASP A 77 11.73 -17.12 -0.94
C ASP A 77 10.70 -16.33 -0.11
N GLU A 78 11.17 -15.37 0.67
CA GLU A 78 10.32 -14.50 1.47
C GLU A 78 9.36 -13.67 0.62
N ARG A 79 9.86 -13.11 -0.50
CA ARG A 79 9.02 -12.35 -1.44
C ARG A 79 7.90 -13.22 -2.01
N VAL A 80 8.23 -14.44 -2.46
CA VAL A 80 7.25 -15.38 -3.01
C VAL A 80 6.22 -15.78 -1.97
N MET A 81 6.65 -16.05 -0.73
CA MET A 81 5.75 -16.34 0.39
C MET A 81 4.78 -15.18 0.64
N LEU A 82 5.26 -13.94 0.71
CA LEU A 82 4.42 -12.77 0.95
C LEU A 82 3.43 -12.52 -0.20
N LEU A 83 3.87 -12.68 -1.45
CA LEU A 83 2.99 -12.59 -2.62
C LEU A 83 1.91 -13.68 -2.61
N HIS A 84 2.26 -14.89 -2.20
CA HIS A 84 1.30 -15.98 -2.06
C HIS A 84 0.25 -15.69 -0.96
N LEU A 85 0.70 -15.19 0.20
CA LEU A 85 -0.18 -14.79 1.30
C LEU A 85 -1.13 -13.67 0.88
N LEU A 86 -0.64 -12.63 0.22
CA LEU A 86 -1.47 -11.52 -0.27
C LEU A 86 -2.54 -11.97 -1.28
N ASN A 87 -2.25 -12.99 -2.10
CA ASN A 87 -3.22 -13.54 -3.05
C ASN A 87 -4.22 -14.51 -2.40
N SER A 88 -3.94 -15.00 -1.19
CA SER A 88 -4.74 -16.04 -0.52
C SER A 88 -5.49 -15.54 0.71
N PHE A 89 -5.18 -14.34 1.22
CA PHE A 89 -5.81 -13.83 2.43
C PHE A 89 -7.27 -13.43 2.21
N PRO A 90 -8.14 -13.76 3.19
CA PRO A 90 -9.44 -13.09 3.33
C PRO A 90 -9.26 -11.57 3.48
N VAL A 91 -10.29 -10.82 3.10
CA VAL A 91 -10.26 -9.35 3.10
C VAL A 91 -9.92 -8.78 4.48
N GLU A 92 -10.43 -9.38 5.57
CA GLU A 92 -10.14 -8.90 6.92
C GLU A 92 -8.66 -9.03 7.33
N HIS A 93 -7.95 -10.00 6.77
CA HIS A 93 -6.53 -10.25 7.05
C HIS A 93 -5.62 -9.45 6.11
N ALA A 94 -6.03 -9.25 4.86
CA ALA A 94 -5.26 -8.51 3.86
C ALA A 94 -4.91 -7.09 4.32
N VAL A 95 -5.86 -6.41 4.99
CA VAL A 95 -5.64 -5.07 5.54
C VAL A 95 -4.53 -5.08 6.58
N SER A 96 -4.57 -6.02 7.53
CA SER A 96 -3.57 -6.12 8.60
C SER A 96 -2.19 -6.55 8.07
N ALA A 97 -2.16 -7.34 6.98
CA ALA A 97 -0.92 -7.76 6.32
C ALA A 97 -0.17 -6.59 5.65
N VAL A 98 -0.92 -5.60 5.15
CA VAL A 98 -0.37 -4.41 4.49
C VAL A 98 -0.15 -3.26 5.48
N TYR A 99 -1.07 -3.07 6.42
CA TYR A 99 -1.06 -2.00 7.42
C TYR A 99 -1.22 -2.58 8.84
N PRO A 100 -0.11 -2.90 9.51
CA PRO A 100 -0.13 -3.54 10.83
C PRO A 100 -0.80 -2.66 11.90
N LYS A 101 -1.50 -3.31 12.84
CA LYS A 101 -2.06 -2.64 14.02
C LYS A 101 -0.95 -2.38 15.03
N MET A 102 -0.74 -1.11 15.37
CA MET A 102 0.22 -0.67 16.38
C MET A 102 -0.52 -0.39 17.68
N TYR A 103 -0.06 -0.99 18.78
CA TYR A 103 -0.63 -0.80 20.11
C TYR A 103 0.39 -0.10 21.02
N ALA A 104 -0.05 0.96 21.69
CA ALA A 104 0.74 1.67 22.69
C ALA A 104 0.73 0.90 24.01
N LEU A 105 1.75 0.09 24.26
CA LEU A 105 1.81 -0.75 25.48
C LEU A 105 1.95 0.07 26.78
N HIS A 106 2.40 1.32 26.69
CA HIS A 106 2.54 2.22 27.85
C HIS A 106 1.19 2.77 28.35
N ASP A 107 0.16 2.73 27.51
CA ASP A 107 -1.21 3.16 27.86
C ASP A 107 -2.07 1.99 28.34
N LEU A 108 -1.47 0.81 28.54
CA LEU A 108 -2.21 -0.36 29.00
C LEU A 108 -2.58 -0.15 30.46
N THR A 109 -3.87 0.01 30.73
CA THR A 109 -4.41 0.07 32.10
C THR A 109 -4.17 -1.27 32.79
N GLU A 110 -3.60 -1.22 34.00
CA GLU A 110 -3.49 -2.38 34.87
C GLU A 110 -4.88 -2.71 35.44
N GLU A 111 -5.63 -3.56 34.74
CA GLU A 111 -6.72 -4.35 35.31
C GLU A 111 -6.28 -5.81 35.47
#